data_AF-A0A1G2T1M1-F1
#
_entry.id   AF-A0A1G2T1M1-F1
#
_cell.length_a   1.000
_cell.length_b   1.000
_cell.length_c   1.000
_cell.angle_alpha   90.00
_cell.angle_beta   90.00
_cell.angle_gamma   90.00
#
_symmetry.space_group_name_H-M   'P 1'
#
loop_
_entity.id
_entity.type
_entity.pdbx_description
1 polymer ?
#
loop_
_entity_poly.entity_id
_entity_poly.type
_entity_poly.pdbx_seq_one_letter_code
_entity_poly.pdbx_strand_id
1 'polypeptide(L)'
;MGEMGGRGGGKRGEIGDIEKLKFYPLDTSLPQVVQLKLRAKEINLLIENLQKSLVIKMSSSMTLPAGERIRLREQVEDDFDHWLANERKKFDKRD
;
A
#
# COMPACT_ATOMS: atom_id res chain seq x y z
N MET A 1 34.96 34.10 -28.84
CA MET A 1 35.16 33.01 -27.87
C MET A 1 34.10 33.21 -26.79
N GLY A 2 32.96 32.51 -26.73
CA GLY A 2 32.67 31.13 -27.08
C GLY A 2 32.38 30.39 -25.78
N GLU A 3 31.08 30.23 -25.46
CA GLU A 3 30.49 29.14 -24.63
C GLU A 3 30.97 29.01 -23.16
N MET A 4 30.21 28.54 -22.18
CA MET A 4 28.93 27.86 -22.15
C MET A 4 28.41 27.82 -20.70
N GLY A 5 27.09 27.77 -20.57
CA GLY A 5 26.47 26.79 -19.68
C GLY A 5 26.22 27.23 -18.25
N GLY A 6 25.17 28.06 -18.08
CA GLY A 6 24.43 28.11 -16.82
C GLY A 6 24.09 26.70 -16.36
N ARG A 7 24.68 26.29 -15.24
CA ARG A 7 24.28 25.07 -14.52
C ARG A 7 22.83 25.25 -14.10
N GLY A 8 21.94 24.63 -14.86
CA GLY A 8 20.53 24.48 -14.53
C GLY A 8 20.41 23.87 -13.14
N GLY A 9 20.12 24.72 -12.15
CA GLY A 9 19.61 24.32 -10.86
C GLY A 9 18.20 23.78 -11.04
N GLY A 10 18.10 22.56 -11.57
CA GLY A 10 16.87 21.80 -11.54
C GLY A 10 16.52 21.55 -10.08
N LYS A 11 15.64 22.38 -9.53
CA LYS A 11 14.95 22.10 -8.26
C LYS A 11 14.41 20.68 -8.40
N ARG A 12 14.93 19.75 -7.58
CA ARG A 12 14.29 18.45 -7.35
C ARG A 12 12.87 18.78 -6.88
N GLY A 13 11.91 18.70 -7.80
CA GLY A 13 10.51 18.93 -7.48
C GLY A 13 10.17 18.04 -6.30
N GLU A 14 9.58 18.64 -5.27
CA GLU A 14 9.18 17.96 -4.06
C GLU A 14 8.40 16.68 -4.42
N ILE A 15 8.99 15.53 -4.11
CA ILE A 15 8.41 14.18 -4.36
C ILE A 15 7.17 13.94 -3.44
N GLY A 16 6.79 14.94 -2.64
CA GLY A 16 5.83 14.82 -1.55
C GLY A 16 4.36 14.62 -1.95
N ASP A 17 3.98 14.82 -3.22
CA ASP A 17 2.56 14.76 -3.61
C ASP A 17 2.20 13.62 -4.57
N ILE A 18 3.20 12.89 -5.09
CA ILE A 18 2.96 11.74 -5.99
C ILE A 18 2.23 10.61 -5.25
N GLU A 19 2.48 10.47 -3.94
CA GLU A 19 1.89 9.38 -3.18
C GLU A 19 0.37 9.54 -2.98
N LYS A 20 -0.15 10.77 -3.04
CA LYS A 20 -1.59 11.07 -2.90
C LYS A 20 -2.35 11.01 -4.23
N LEU A 21 -1.65 10.96 -5.36
CA LEU A 21 -2.27 10.85 -6.66
C LEU A 21 -3.00 9.51 -6.79
N LYS A 22 -4.20 9.56 -7.35
CA LYS A 22 -4.94 8.36 -7.75
C LYS A 22 -4.15 7.67 -8.85
N PHE A 23 -3.86 6.39 -8.68
CA PHE A 23 -3.16 5.61 -9.70
C PHE A 23 -4.11 5.12 -10.81
N TYR A 24 -5.42 5.11 -10.56
CA TYR A 24 -6.43 4.72 -11.54
C TYR A 24 -7.64 5.68 -11.57
N PRO A 25 -8.16 6.04 -12.76
CA PRO A 25 -7.58 5.79 -14.08
C PRO A 25 -6.27 6.58 -14.27
N LEU A 26 -5.34 6.05 -15.08
CA LEU A 26 -4.05 6.68 -15.32
C LEU A 26 -4.20 7.97 -16.12
N ASP A 27 -3.71 9.08 -15.58
CA ASP A 27 -3.65 10.36 -16.29
C ASP A 27 -2.43 10.40 -17.24
N THR A 28 -2.70 10.46 -18.54
CA THR A 28 -1.68 10.47 -19.60
C THR A 28 -0.99 11.83 -19.76
N SER A 29 -1.51 12.89 -19.14
CA SER A 29 -0.90 14.22 -19.15
C SER A 29 0.26 14.35 -18.16
N LEU A 30 0.38 13.41 -17.21
CA LEU A 30 1.44 13.41 -16.21
C LEU A 30 2.82 13.11 -16.82
N PRO A 31 3.93 13.54 -16.19
CA PRO A 31 5.27 13.14 -16.62
C PRO A 31 5.44 11.61 -16.63
N GLN A 32 6.18 11.08 -17.61
CA GLN A 32 6.36 9.62 -17.79
C GLN A 32 6.87 8.90 -16.53
N VAL A 33 7.75 9.54 -15.76
CA VAL A 33 8.27 8.98 -14.50
C VAL A 33 7.17 8.83 -13.45
N VAL A 34 6.26 9.81 -13.37
CA VAL A 34 5.09 9.76 -12.47
C VAL A 34 4.12 8.68 -12.94
N GLN A 35 3.86 8.59 -14.25
CA GLN A 35 3.02 7.53 -14.81
C GLN A 35 3.56 6.14 -14.49
N LEU A 36 4.87 5.93 -14.60
CA LEU A 36 5.51 4.65 -14.25
C LEU A 36 5.28 4.29 -12.78
N LYS A 37 5.45 5.25 -11.87
CA LYS A 37 5.21 5.05 -10.43
C LYS A 37 3.74 4.71 -10.14
N LEU A 38 2.79 5.40 -10.78
CA LEU A 38 1.36 5.11 -10.63
C LEU A 38 1.00 3.73 -11.17
N ARG A 39 1.53 3.34 -12.34
CA ARG A 39 1.36 1.97 -12.86
C ARG A 39 1.93 0.91 -11.93
N ALA A 40 3.09 1.16 -11.32
CA ALA A 40 3.66 0.23 -10.35
C ALA A 40 2.75 0.08 -9.11
N LYS A 41 2.10 1.16 -8.65
CA LYS A 41 1.09 1.08 -7.57
C LYS A 41 -0.12 0.24 -7.96
N GLU A 42 -0.62 0.43 -9.17
CA GLU A 42 -1.73 -0.37 -9.70
C GLU A 42 -1.37 -1.86 -9.72
N ILE A 43 -0.20 -2.21 -10.24
CA ILE A 43 0.31 -3.58 -10.26
C ILE A 43 0.40 -4.17 -8.84
N ASN A 44 0.94 -3.41 -7.88
CA ASN A 44 1.03 -3.87 -6.49
C ASN A 44 -0.36 -4.15 -5.90
N LEU A 45 -1.34 -3.27 -6.12
CA LEU A 45 -2.72 -3.51 -5.68
C LEU A 45 -3.29 -4.80 -6.29
N LEU A 46 -3.08 -5.01 -7.59
CA LEU A 46 -3.57 -6.21 -8.28
C LEU A 46 -2.91 -7.48 -7.71
N ILE A 47 -1.61 -7.45 -7.43
CA ILE A 47 -0.88 -8.56 -6.81
C ILE A 47 -1.42 -8.83 -5.40
N GLU A 48 -1.62 -7.79 -4.59
CA GLU A 48 -2.18 -7.93 -3.24
C GLU A 48 -3.58 -8.56 -3.27
N ASN A 49 -4.44 -8.11 -4.18
CA ASN A 49 -5.78 -8.67 -4.36
C ASN A 49 -5.73 -10.14 -4.81
N LEU A 50 -4.79 -10.47 -5.70
CA LEU A 50 -4.58 -11.84 -6.16
C LEU A 50 -4.10 -12.74 -5.00
N GLN A 51 -3.15 -12.27 -4.20
CA GLN A 51 -2.64 -12.99 -3.03
C GLN A 51 -3.77 -13.24 -2.02
N LYS A 52 -4.56 -12.21 -1.69
CA LYS A 52 -5.74 -12.36 -0.81
C LYS A 52 -6.73 -13.38 -1.36
N SER A 53 -7.04 -13.30 -2.65
CA SER A 53 -7.97 -14.24 -3.31
C SER A 53 -7.44 -15.68 -3.28
N LEU A 54 -6.13 -15.85 -3.47
CA LEU A 54 -5.47 -17.15 -3.39
C LEU A 54 -5.56 -17.73 -1.98
N VAL A 55 -5.26 -16.93 -0.95
CA VAL A 55 -5.36 -17.36 0.45
C VAL A 55 -6.79 -17.78 0.79
N ILE A 56 -7.80 -16.98 0.42
CA ILE A 56 -9.22 -17.33 0.64
C ILE A 56 -9.56 -18.67 -0.01
N LYS A 57 -9.15 -18.85 -1.28
CA LYS A 57 -9.41 -20.10 -2.01
C LYS A 57 -8.70 -21.29 -1.35
N MET A 58 -7.44 -21.16 -0.98
CA MET A 58 -6.67 -22.22 -0.33
C MET A 58 -7.22 -22.58 1.05
N SER A 59 -7.66 -21.59 1.83
CA SER A 59 -8.35 -21.81 3.10
C SER A 59 -9.64 -22.60 2.91
N SER A 60 -10.48 -22.22 1.93
CA SER A 60 -11.71 -22.94 1.63
C SER A 60 -11.48 -24.37 1.11
N SER A 61 -10.38 -24.58 0.37
CA SER A 61 -10.01 -25.88 -0.19
C SER A 61 -9.17 -26.73 0.76
N MET A 62 -8.90 -26.27 1.98
CA MET A 62 -8.03 -26.92 2.97
C MET A 62 -6.60 -27.22 2.45
N THR A 63 -6.11 -26.44 1.49
CA THR A 63 -4.77 -26.56 0.92
C THR A 63 -3.79 -25.51 1.45
N LEU A 64 -4.24 -24.62 2.34
CA LEU A 64 -3.36 -23.62 2.93
C LEU A 64 -2.27 -24.28 3.78
N PRO A 65 -0.98 -23.92 3.61
CA PRO A 65 0.12 -24.50 4.39
C PRO A 65 -0.08 -24.35 5.90
N ALA A 66 0.40 -25.32 6.68
CA ALA A 66 0.19 -25.34 8.12
C ALA A 66 0.76 -24.09 8.83
N GLY A 67 1.96 -23.64 8.45
CA GLY A 67 2.56 -22.43 9.01
C GLY A 67 1.73 -21.18 8.73
N GLU A 68 1.14 -21.07 7.54
CA GLU A 68 0.31 -19.92 7.17
C GLU A 68 -1.03 -19.93 7.93
N ARG A 69 -1.60 -21.11 8.19
CA ARG A 69 -2.81 -21.22 9.03
C ARG A 69 -2.56 -20.76 10.47
N ILE A 70 -1.42 -21.13 11.05
CA ILE A 70 -1.04 -20.74 12.42
C ILE A 70 -0.87 -19.22 12.47
N ARG A 71 -0.11 -18.65 11.53
CA ARG A 71 0.11 -17.21 11.44
C ARG A 71 -1.20 -16.41 11.29
N LEU A 72 -2.12 -16.88 10.45
CA LEU A 72 -3.43 -16.23 10.30
C LEU A 72 -4.23 -16.24 11.60
N ARG A 73 -4.13 -17.32 12.39
CA ARG A 73 -4.80 -17.42 13.67
C ARG A 73 -4.21 -16.44 14.69
N GLU A 74 -2.89 -16.38 14.80
CA GLU A 74 -2.19 -15.42 15.68
C GLU A 74 -2.59 -13.98 15.33
N GLN A 75 -2.65 -13.65 14.04
CA GLN A 75 -3.05 -12.32 13.59
C GLN A 75 -4.50 -11.98 13.97
N VAL A 76 -5.42 -12.94 13.91
CA VAL A 76 -6.82 -12.74 14.35
C VAL A 76 -6.92 -12.51 15.85
N GLU A 77 -6.12 -13.22 16.64
CA GLU A 77 -6.05 -13.06 18.09
C GLU A 77 -5.48 -11.66 18.45
N ASP A 78 -4.40 -11.24 17.80
CA ASP A 78 -3.81 -9.89 17.96
C ASP A 78 -4.80 -8.76 17.58
N ASP A 79 -5.50 -8.91 16.45
CA ASP A 79 -6.49 -7.93 15.98
C ASP A 79 -7.65 -7.79 16.97
N PHE A 80 -8.08 -8.91 17.59
CA PHE A 80 -9.14 -8.94 18.59
C PHE A 80 -8.71 -8.26 19.90
N ASP A 81 -7.50 -8.55 20.38
CA ASP A 81 -6.94 -7.92 21.59
C ASP A 81 -6.79 -6.40 21.40
N HIS A 82 -6.33 -5.98 20.23
CA HIS A 82 -6.24 -4.56 19.89
C HIS A 82 -7.62 -3.88 19.84
N TRP A 83 -8.64 -4.58 19.32
CA TRP A 83 -10.02 -4.09 19.34
C TRP A 83 -10.55 -3.92 20.78
N LEU A 84 -10.36 -4.92 21.66
CA LEU A 84 -10.76 -4.85 23.07
C LEU A 84 -10.10 -3.67 23.80
N ALA A 85 -8.80 -3.48 23.59
CA ALA A 85 -8.07 -2.36 24.19
C ALA A 85 -8.63 -1.00 23.75
N ASN A 86 -9.04 -0.87 22.48
CA ASN A 86 -9.65 0.34 21.96
C ASN A 86 -11.06 0.57 22.50
N GLU A 87 -11.88 -0.48 22.62
CA GLU A 87 -13.20 -0.36 23.25
C GLU A 87 -13.08 0.07 24.71
N ARG A 88 -12.17 -0.53 25.49
CA ARG A 88 -11.93 -0.13 26.88
C ARG A 88 -11.56 1.34 27.01
N LYS A 89 -10.65 1.83 26.15
CA LYS A 89 -10.30 3.27 26.09
C LYS A 89 -11.48 4.18 25.73
N LYS A 90 -12.46 3.70 24.97
CA LYS A 90 -13.67 4.48 24.64
C LYS A 90 -14.67 4.53 25.79
N PHE A 91 -14.70 3.51 26.65
CA PHE A 91 -15.51 3.51 27.87
C PHE A 91 -14.89 4.43 28.93
N ASP A 92 -13.58 4.30 29.20
CA ASP A 92 -12.87 5.11 30.20
C ASP A 92 -12.83 6.62 29.90
N LYS A 93 -13.14 7.05 28.67
CA LYS A 93 -13.22 8.46 28.25
C LYS A 93 -14.63 9.07 28.34
N ARG A 94 -15.65 8.27 28.67
CA ARG A 94 -17.05 8.71 28.77
C ARG A 94 -17.50 9.00 30.21
N ASP A 95 -16.70 8.61 31.20
CA ASP A 95 -16.81 9.00 32.61
C ASP A 95 -15.91 10.22 32.90
#